data_AF-A0A349HN70-F1
#
_entry.id   AF-A0A349HN70-F1
#
_cell.length_a   1.000
_cell.length_b   1.000
_cell.length_c   1.000
_cell.angle_alpha   90.00
_cell.angle_beta   90.00
_cell.angle_gamma   90.00
#
_symmetry.space_group_name_H-M   'P 1'
#
loop_
_entity.id
_entity.type
_entity.pdbx_description
1 polymer ?
#
loop_
_entity_poly.entity_id
_entity_poly.type
_entity_poly.pdbx_seq_one_letter_code
_entity_poly.pdbx_strand_id
1 'polypeptide(L)' 'IFGQWRTKKIFVAAFFFGIMKTFASAYSGIPFLKGLPISNEVYKMIPYIATLIVLTFSSKKSQAPRAEGIPYDKGSR' A
#
# COMPACT_ATOMS: atom_id res chain seq x y z
N ILE A 1 -9.07 4.06 4.75
CA ILE A 1 -9.25 4.12 3.28
C ILE A 1 -8.81 2.81 2.63
N PHE A 2 -7.53 2.44 2.73
CA PHE A 2 -7.03 1.18 2.20
C PHE A 2 -7.65 -0.04 2.87
N GLY A 3 -8.07 -1.01 2.05
CA GLY A 3 -8.60 -2.29 2.51
C GLY A 3 -9.98 -2.26 3.18
N GLN A 4 -10.55 -1.07 3.46
CA GLN A 4 -11.92 -0.88 3.94
C GLN A 4 -12.30 -1.80 5.12
N TRP A 5 -11.41 -1.95 6.11
CA TRP A 5 -11.64 -2.81 7.28
C TRP A 5 -11.76 -4.31 6.97
N ARG A 6 -11.39 -4.74 5.76
CA ARG A 6 -11.39 -6.15 5.35
C ARG A 6 -9.97 -6.69 5.39
N THR A 7 -9.72 -7.66 6.26
CA THR A 7 -8.39 -8.27 6.50
C THR A 7 -7.68 -8.70 5.21
N LYS A 8 -8.38 -9.40 4.31
CA LYS A 8 -7.81 -9.86 3.02
C LYS A 8 -7.24 -8.72 2.18
N LYS A 9 -7.93 -7.57 2.14
CA LYS A 9 -7.48 -6.41 1.35
C LYS A 9 -6.32 -5.68 2.03
N ILE A 10 -6.33 -5.61 3.36
CA ILE A 10 -5.24 -5.02 4.14
C ILE A 10 -3.97 -5.85 3.98
N PHE A 11 -4.08 -7.18 4.00
CA PHE A 11 -2.95 -8.08 3.78
C PHE A 11 -2.27 -7.86 2.43
N VAL A 12 -3.06 -7.84 1.34
CA VAL A 12 -2.52 -7.58 -0.01
C VAL A 12 -1.89 -6.19 -0.11
N ALA A 13 -2.52 -5.18 0.50
CA ALA A 13 -1.97 -3.82 0.53
C ALA A 13 -0.62 -3.78 1.27
N ALA A 14 -0.52 -4.43 2.43
CA ALA A 14 0.72 -4.49 3.20
C ALA A 14 1.85 -5.16 2.41
N PHE A 15 1.55 -6.28 1.73
CA PHE A 15 2.51 -6.96 0.87
C PHE A 15 2.98 -6.08 -0.30
N PHE A 16 2.05 -5.43 -0.99
CA PHE A 16 2.34 -4.49 -2.07
C PHE A 16 3.27 -3.36 -1.63
N PHE A 17 2.95 -2.68 -0.53
CA PHE A 17 3.77 -1.58 -0.02
C PHE A 17 5.15 -2.06 0.47
N GLY A 18 5.22 -3.25 1.07
CA GLY A 18 6.48 -3.86 1.48
C GLY A 18 7.41 -4.16 0.30
N ILE A 19 6.88 -4.75 -0.77
CA ILE A 19 7.64 -4.97 -2.02
C ILE A 19 8.12 -3.65 -2.58
N MET A 20 7.25 -2.63 -2.64
CA MET A 20 7.60 -1.37 -3.28
C MET A 20 8.70 -0.62 -2.52
N LYS A 21 8.67 -0.66 -1.18
CA LYS A 21 9.74 -0.12 -0.33
C LYS A 21 11.06 -0.85 -0.56
N THR A 22 11.00 -2.18 -0.68
CA THR A 22 12.18 -3.01 -0.94
C THR A 22 12.76 -2.72 -2.31
N PHE A 23 11.92 -2.64 -3.35
CA PHE A 23 12.33 -2.30 -4.71
C PHE A 23 13.05 -0.95 -4.77
N ALA A 24 12.49 0.09 -4.16
CA ALA A 24 13.11 1.42 -4.11
C ALA A 24 14.41 1.48 -3.31
N SER A 25 14.68 0.50 -2.45
CA SER A 25 15.94 0.42 -1.70
C SER A 25 16.97 -0.48 -2.40
N ALA A 26 16.51 -1.52 -3.10
CA ALA A 26 17.35 -2.57 -3.67
C ALA A 26 17.62 -2.44 -5.18
N TYR A 27 16.97 -1.51 -5.91
CA TYR A 27 17.18 -1.35 -7.36
C TYR A 27 18.65 -1.12 -7.74
N SER A 28 19.42 -0.44 -6.88
CA SER A 28 20.86 -0.23 -7.06
C SER A 28 21.68 -1.53 -6.91
N GLY A 29 21.11 -2.60 -6.37
CA GLY A 29 21.74 -3.92 -6.31
C GLY A 29 21.44 -4.80 -7.52
N ILE A 30 20.52 -4.40 -8.41
CA ILE A 30 20.05 -5.23 -9.53
C ILE A 30 20.75 -4.78 -10.83
N PRO A 31 21.68 -5.58 -11.39
CA PRO A 31 22.49 -5.19 -12.55
C PRO A 31 21.66 -4.82 -13.78
N PHE A 32 20.56 -5.53 -14.01
CA PHE A 32 19.64 -5.27 -15.12
C PHE A 32 18.98 -3.88 -15.02
N LEU A 33 18.54 -3.47 -13.82
CA LEU A 33 17.89 -2.16 -13.62
C LEU A 33 18.90 -1.01 -13.64
N LYS A 34 20.12 -1.26 -13.17
CA LYS A 34 21.25 -0.31 -13.27
C LYS A 34 21.68 -0.04 -14.72
N GLY A 35 21.54 -1.02 -15.61
CA GLY A 35 21.92 -0.88 -17.02
C GLY A 35 20.92 -0.07 -17.86
N LEU A 36 19.74 0.24 -17.34
CA LEU A 36 18.77 1.09 -18.02
C LEU A 36 19.19 2.56 -17.92
N PRO A 37 19.03 3.37 -18.97
CA PRO A 37 19.32 4.81 -18.97
C PRO A 37 18.22 5.61 -18.23
N ILE A 38 17.82 5.13 -17.06
CA ILE A 38 16.78 5.72 -16.21
C ILE A 38 17.49 6.33 -15.00
N SER A 39 17.20 7.59 -14.71
CA SER A 39 17.85 8.27 -13.58
C SER A 39 17.42 7.66 -12.24
N ASN A 40 18.34 7.74 -11.28
CA ASN A 40 18.21 7.21 -9.93
C ASN A 40 16.96 7.74 -9.21
N GLU A 41 16.61 8.98 -9.52
CA GLU A 41 15.46 9.72 -8.99
C GLU A 41 14.15 9.07 -9.42
N VAL A 42 14.06 8.56 -10.66
CA VAL A 42 12.86 7.86 -11.16
C VAL A 42 12.59 6.60 -10.35
N TYR A 43 13.63 5.82 -10.04
CA TYR A 43 13.47 4.61 -9.22
C TYR A 43 12.99 4.93 -7.80
N LYS A 44 13.48 6.01 -7.21
CA LYS A 44 13.02 6.49 -5.89
C LYS A 44 11.59 7.01 -5.92
N MET A 45 11.08 7.46 -7.07
CA MET A 45 9.70 7.92 -7.24
C MET A 45 8.68 6.79 -7.41
N ILE A 46 9.10 5.59 -7.83
CA ILE A 46 8.21 4.45 -8.10
C ILE A 46 7.25 4.13 -6.93
N PRO A 47 7.68 4.08 -5.66
CA PRO A 47 6.76 3.88 -4.55
C PRO A 47 5.67 4.93 -4.46
N TYR A 48 6.00 6.19 -4.68
CA TYR A 48 5.07 7.30 -4.57
C TYR A 48 4.06 7.31 -5.73
N ILE A 49 4.52 7.06 -6.96
CA ILE A 49 3.61 6.97 -8.11
C ILE A 49 2.64 5.81 -7.92
N ALA A 50 3.15 4.66 -7.46
CA ALA A 50 2.33 3.50 -7.20
C ALA A 50 1.33 3.72 -6.04
N THR A 51 1.71 4.40 -4.96
CA THR A 51 0.78 4.75 -3.89
C THR A 51 -0.35 5.64 -4.42
N LEU A 52 -0.05 6.63 -5.26
CA LEU A 52 -1.03 7.52 -5.87
C LEU A 52 -2.01 6.76 -6.78
N ILE A 53 -1.51 5.86 -7.63
CA ILE A 53 -2.35 5.01 -8.47
C ILE A 53 -3.32 4.22 -7.59
N VAL A 54 -2.80 3.50 -6.60
CA VAL A 54 -3.64 2.64 -5.78
C VAL A 54 -4.63 3.44 -4.92
N LEU A 55 -4.24 4.62 -4.43
CA LEU A 55 -5.14 5.55 -3.76
C LEU A 55 -6.26 6.02 -4.68
N THR A 56 -5.95 6.41 -5.91
CA THR A 56 -6.93 6.89 -6.89
C THR A 56 -8.02 5.85 -7.16
N PHE A 57 -7.64 4.57 -7.22
CA PHE A 57 -8.59 3.47 -7.40
C PHE A 57 -9.29 3.04 -6.11
N SER A 58 -8.60 3.06 -4.96
CA SER A 58 -9.17 2.60 -3.69
C SER A 58 -10.00 3.66 -2.95
N SER A 59 -9.84 4.95 -3.26
CA SER A 59 -10.42 6.05 -2.47
C SER A 59 -11.94 6.17 -2.60
N LYS A 60 -12.50 5.89 -3.80
CA LYS A 60 -13.92 6.12 -4.10
C LYS A 60 -14.91 5.37 -3.21
N LYS A 61 -14.50 4.29 -2.55
CA LYS A 61 -15.37 3.46 -1.69
C LYS A 61 -14.93 3.45 -0.23
N SER A 62 -14.29 4.50 0.28
CA SER A 62 -13.93 4.54 1.71
C SER A 62 -15.19 4.48 2.59
N GLN A 63 -15.22 3.57 3.56
CA GLN A 63 -16.35 3.36 4.48
C GLN A 63 -15.82 3.27 5.91
N ALA A 64 -16.62 3.74 6.85
CA ALA A 64 -16.41 3.59 8.29
C ALA A 64 -16.46 2.11 8.73
N PRO A 65 -15.78 1.74 9.83
CA PRO A 65 -15.94 0.43 10.42
C PRO A 65 -17.35 0.27 11.00
N ARG A 66 -17.93 -0.93 10.88
CA ARG A 66 -19.30 -1.20 11.37
C ARG A 66 -19.47 -1.08 12.89
N ALA A 67 -18.39 -1.24 13.64
CA ALA A 67 -18.38 -1.12 15.09
C ALA A 67 -18.05 0.31 15.57
N GLU A 68 -17.91 1.28 14.65
CA GLU A 68 -17.67 2.67 15.04
C GLU A 68 -18.87 3.20 15.82
N GLY A 69 -18.63 3.71 17.03
CA GLY A 69 -19.67 4.29 17.88
C GLY A 69 -20.55 3.30 18.65
N ILE A 70 -20.32 1.99 18.55
CA ILE A 70 -21.04 0.98 19.36
C ILE A 70 -20.21 0.69 20.63
N PRO A 71 -20.70 1.01 21.85
CA PRO A 71 -20.01 0.67 23.09
C PRO A 71 -19.87 -0.84 23.25
N TYR A 72 -18.71 -1.28 23.73
CA TYR A 72 -18.44 -2.71 23.95
C TYR A 72 -19.27 -3.25 25.12
N ASP A 73 -20.18 -4.17 24.84
CA ASP A 73 -20.97 -4.89 25.85
C ASP A 73 -20.34 -6.25 26.15
N LYS A 74 -19.85 -6.43 27.38
CA LYS A 74 -19.22 -7.67 27.86
C LYS A 74 -20.21 -8.85 27.94
N GLY A 75 -21.52 -8.59 28.09
CA GLY A 75 -22.57 -9.60 28.22
C GLY A 75 -23.11 -10.13 26.89
N SER A 76 -22.73 -9.52 25.77
CA SER A 76 -23.23 -9.86 24.42
C SER A 76 -22.53 -11.06 23.74
N ARG A 77 -21.80 -11.87 24.51
CA ARG A 77 -21.01 -13.01 24.01
C ARG A 77 -21.77 -14.32 24.03
#